data_AF-A0A7X9RLU8-F1
#
_entry.id   AF-A0A7X9RLU8-F1
#
_cell.length_a   1.000
_cell.length_b   1.000
_cell.length_c   1.000
_cell.angle_alpha   90.00
_cell.angle_beta   90.00
_cell.angle_gamma   90.00
#
_symmetry.space_group_name_H-M   'P 1'
#
loop_
_entity.id
_entity.type
_entity.pdbx_description
1 polymer ?
#
loop_
_entity_poly.entity_id
_entity_poly.type
_entity_poly.pdbx_seq_one_letter_code
_entity_poly.pdbx_strand_id
1 'polypeptide(L)'
;KPAYSYLIKAPKPSDWIKTYHGHVGLFKGKPVDVEVTYSDFYFTDSALAPSGADYPPYESFNESWGGSNYSVLQISGNLFEGYVFANLKEFSTTLTFYDSETKRPITMDKNSYLTFNSLNYHKDIPMSEGVKYMNPDPSLKTYLTKDTNVAYKSVHGGTTFNAWAGNANEFTDKLGALDFSRNSVSFQLSGTEQEFRIIGEKGWPIWNTYSSG
;
A
#
# COMPACT_ATOMS: atom_id res chain seq x y z
N LYS A 1 -6.50 15.33 -6.15
CA LYS A 1 -7.87 15.02 -5.70
C LYS A 1 -8.13 13.56 -6.03
N PRO A 2 -8.73 12.76 -5.13
CA PRO A 2 -9.00 11.36 -5.42
C PRO A 2 -9.92 11.26 -6.64
N ALA A 3 -9.67 10.27 -7.51
CA ALA A 3 -10.57 9.97 -8.63
C ALA A 3 -11.77 9.15 -8.14
N TYR A 4 -11.55 8.29 -7.14
CA TYR A 4 -12.58 7.49 -6.51
C TYR A 4 -12.50 7.61 -4.99
N SER A 5 -13.65 7.62 -4.33
CA SER A 5 -13.75 7.61 -2.87
C SER A 5 -14.82 6.62 -2.47
N TYR A 6 -14.40 5.56 -1.79
CA TYR A 6 -15.27 4.48 -1.33
C TYR A 6 -15.41 4.57 0.18
N LEU A 7 -16.67 4.56 0.63
CA LEU A 7 -17.04 4.35 2.02
C LEU A 7 -17.59 2.92 2.13
N ILE A 8 -16.80 2.02 2.69
CA ILE A 8 -17.06 0.58 2.73
C ILE A 8 -17.71 0.24 4.07
N LYS A 9 -19.00 -0.09 4.05
CA LYS A 9 -19.75 -0.45 5.26
C LYS A 9 -19.50 -1.90 5.65
N ALA A 10 -19.16 -2.14 6.92
CA ALA A 10 -18.91 -3.46 7.47
C ALA A 10 -18.01 -4.34 6.57
N PRO A 11 -16.77 -3.87 6.25
CA PRO A 11 -15.92 -4.57 5.30
C PRO A 11 -15.64 -6.00 5.74
N LYS A 12 -15.66 -6.91 4.77
CA LYS A 12 -15.35 -8.33 4.97
C LYS A 12 -14.19 -8.75 4.07
N PRO A 13 -13.48 -9.84 4.42
CA PRO A 13 -12.46 -10.39 3.55
C PRO A 13 -12.96 -10.74 2.13
N SER A 14 -14.25 -11.10 2.00
CA SER A 14 -14.86 -11.39 0.69
C SER A 14 -15.11 -10.18 -0.20
N ASP A 15 -15.09 -8.97 0.35
CA ASP A 15 -15.39 -7.75 -0.41
C ASP A 15 -14.18 -7.35 -1.26
N TRP A 16 -14.46 -6.74 -2.42
CA TRP A 16 -13.42 -6.26 -3.31
C TRP A 16 -13.85 -5.02 -4.08
N ILE A 17 -12.87 -4.22 -4.48
CA ILE A 17 -13.00 -3.04 -5.34
C ILE A 17 -11.99 -3.18 -6.46
N LYS A 18 -12.36 -2.81 -7.68
CA LYS A 18 -11.47 -2.89 -8.85
C LYS A 18 -11.40 -1.55 -9.55
N THR A 19 -10.20 -1.13 -9.92
CA THR A 19 -9.95 0.08 -10.73
C THR A 19 -9.09 -0.26 -11.94
N TYR A 20 -9.16 0.62 -12.94
CA TYR A 20 -8.38 0.51 -14.16
C TYR A 20 -7.71 1.85 -14.47
N HIS A 21 -6.41 1.80 -14.74
CA HIS A 21 -5.57 2.94 -15.03
C HIS A 21 -4.94 2.75 -16.41
N GLY A 22 -5.32 3.58 -17.37
CA GLY A 22 -4.81 3.51 -18.74
C GLY A 22 -3.51 4.30 -18.93
N HIS A 23 -2.63 3.81 -19.79
CA HIS A 23 -1.39 4.47 -20.21
C HIS A 23 -0.51 4.94 -19.03
N VAL A 24 -0.30 4.05 -18.05
CA VAL A 24 0.46 4.37 -16.83
C VAL A 24 1.96 4.47 -17.07
N GLY A 25 2.46 4.05 -18.23
CA GLY A 25 3.88 4.11 -18.53
C GLY A 25 4.25 3.20 -19.68
N LEU A 26 5.53 2.85 -19.75
CA LEU A 26 6.09 1.99 -20.78
C LEU A 26 6.71 0.73 -20.18
N PHE A 27 6.45 -0.43 -20.78
CA PHE A 27 7.19 -1.66 -20.55
C PHE A 27 7.86 -2.11 -21.85
N LYS A 28 9.19 -2.17 -21.84
CA LYS A 28 10.00 -2.48 -23.04
C LYS A 28 9.61 -1.60 -24.25
N GLY A 29 9.34 -0.32 -23.99
CA GLY A 29 8.98 0.68 -25.00
C GLY A 29 7.51 0.69 -25.42
N LYS A 30 6.65 -0.18 -24.88
CA LYS A 30 5.22 -0.24 -25.22
C LYS A 30 4.34 0.33 -24.11
N PRO A 31 3.22 1.01 -24.44
CA PRO A 31 2.29 1.53 -23.45
C PRO A 31 1.65 0.41 -22.64
N VAL A 32 1.44 0.70 -21.35
CA VAL A 32 0.89 -0.23 -20.37
C VAL A 32 -0.34 0.34 -19.69
N ASP A 33 -1.37 -0.49 -19.54
CA ASP A 33 -2.51 -0.27 -18.68
C ASP A 33 -2.40 -1.16 -17.44
N VAL A 34 -3.05 -0.78 -16.34
CA VAL A 34 -3.04 -1.55 -15.09
C VAL A 34 -4.44 -1.69 -14.53
N GLU A 35 -4.81 -2.92 -14.22
CA GLU A 35 -5.95 -3.22 -13.36
C GLU A 35 -5.44 -3.40 -11.92
N VAL A 36 -6.11 -2.77 -10.95
CA VAL A 36 -5.82 -2.94 -9.53
C VAL A 36 -7.06 -3.47 -8.84
N THR A 37 -6.92 -4.59 -8.14
CA THR A 37 -7.96 -5.14 -7.27
C THR A 37 -7.56 -4.94 -5.81
N TYR A 38 -8.46 -4.33 -5.04
CA TYR A 38 -8.37 -4.15 -3.60
C TYR A 38 -9.31 -5.17 -2.95
N SER A 39 -8.81 -6.07 -2.11
CA SER A 39 -9.62 -7.19 -1.57
C SER A 39 -9.15 -7.60 -0.18
N ASP A 40 -9.80 -8.60 0.42
CA ASP A 40 -9.42 -9.17 1.72
C ASP A 40 -9.37 -8.11 2.83
N PHE A 41 -10.40 -7.29 2.93
CA PHE A 41 -10.45 -6.21 3.90
C PHE A 41 -10.59 -6.74 5.34
N TYR A 42 -9.59 -6.45 6.18
CA TYR A 42 -9.63 -6.72 7.62
C TYR A 42 -9.87 -5.44 8.40
N PHE A 43 -11.11 -5.27 8.83
CA PHE A 43 -11.62 -4.08 9.48
C PHE A 43 -11.20 -3.92 10.95
N THR A 44 -11.23 -2.69 11.46
CA THR A 44 -11.12 -2.37 12.89
C THR A 44 -12.05 -1.23 13.28
N ASP A 45 -12.96 -1.50 14.24
CA ASP A 45 -13.94 -0.52 14.74
C ASP A 45 -13.33 0.63 15.55
N SER A 46 -12.10 0.46 16.03
CA SER A 46 -11.40 1.40 16.91
C SER A 46 -10.05 1.78 16.29
N ALA A 47 -10.09 2.52 15.18
CA ALA A 47 -8.87 3.08 14.61
C ALA A 47 -8.20 4.01 15.61
N LEU A 48 -6.87 3.97 15.74
CA LEU A 48 -6.20 4.90 16.64
C LEU A 48 -6.23 6.32 16.08
N ALA A 49 -6.42 7.27 16.98
CA ALA A 49 -6.43 8.69 16.70
C ALA A 49 -5.05 9.26 16.36
N PRO A 50 -4.92 10.08 15.31
CA PRO A 50 -3.81 11.03 15.18
C PRO A 50 -3.56 11.80 16.48
N SER A 51 -2.43 11.55 17.13
CA SER A 51 -1.95 12.36 18.24
C SER A 51 -0.94 13.38 17.71
N GLY A 52 -1.33 14.66 17.67
CA GLY A 52 -0.47 15.76 17.23
C GLY A 52 -1.29 16.99 16.82
N ALA A 53 -0.74 18.19 17.00
CA ALA A 53 -1.43 19.46 16.74
C ALA A 53 -1.70 19.75 15.25
N ASP A 54 -1.10 18.99 14.34
CA ASP A 54 -1.20 19.17 12.88
C ASP A 54 -2.31 18.35 12.22
N TYR A 55 -3.03 17.54 12.99
CA TYR A 55 -4.13 16.72 12.50
C TYR A 55 -5.44 17.12 13.18
N PRO A 56 -6.57 17.25 12.45
CA PRO A 56 -7.84 17.64 13.06
C PRO A 56 -8.26 16.65 14.16
N PRO A 57 -9.09 17.06 15.13
CA PRO A 57 -9.42 16.24 16.30
C PRO A 57 -10.00 14.88 15.89
N TYR A 58 -9.60 13.81 16.57
CA TYR A 58 -9.97 12.41 16.27
C TYR A 58 -11.46 12.16 16.03
N GLU A 59 -12.34 12.86 16.75
CA GLU A 59 -13.80 12.77 16.55
C GLU A 59 -14.20 13.23 15.14
N SER A 60 -13.54 14.25 14.59
CA SER A 60 -13.70 14.66 13.20
C SER A 60 -13.11 13.67 12.21
N PHE A 61 -12.06 12.90 12.57
CA PHE A 61 -11.54 11.81 11.74
C PHE A 61 -12.52 10.65 11.65
N ASN A 62 -13.10 10.26 12.78
CA ASN A 62 -14.07 9.18 12.81
C ASN A 62 -15.32 9.59 12.02
N GLU A 63 -15.84 10.81 12.16
CA GLU A 63 -16.98 11.26 11.35
C GLU A 63 -16.66 11.50 9.86
N SER A 64 -15.45 11.99 9.51
CA SER A 64 -15.08 12.31 8.11
C SER A 64 -14.50 11.14 7.31
N TRP A 65 -14.00 10.10 7.97
CA TRP A 65 -13.41 8.90 7.33
C TRP A 65 -14.21 7.61 7.59
N GLY A 66 -15.45 7.73 8.10
CA GLY A 66 -16.48 6.71 7.92
C GLY A 66 -17.26 6.29 9.15
N GLY A 67 -16.78 6.56 10.36
CA GLY A 67 -17.47 6.22 11.60
C GLY A 67 -17.21 4.80 12.07
N SER A 68 -17.87 4.40 13.15
CA SER A 68 -17.93 2.99 13.55
C SER A 68 -18.53 2.16 12.42
N ASN A 69 -17.96 0.98 12.17
CA ASN A 69 -18.39 0.05 11.12
C ASN A 69 -18.20 0.51 9.65
N TYR A 70 -17.32 1.49 9.37
CA TYR A 70 -16.93 1.80 7.98
C TYR A 70 -15.42 1.96 7.80
N SER A 71 -14.94 1.59 6.62
CA SER A 71 -13.60 1.95 6.13
C SER A 71 -13.70 2.93 4.98
N VAL A 72 -12.65 3.75 4.82
CA VAL A 72 -12.50 4.60 3.64
C VAL A 72 -11.34 4.11 2.80
N LEU A 73 -11.55 4.13 1.49
CA LEU A 73 -10.52 3.90 0.47
C LEU A 73 -10.66 4.98 -0.61
N GLN A 74 -9.66 5.85 -0.71
CA GLN A 74 -9.58 6.91 -1.70
C GLN A 74 -8.48 6.60 -2.69
N ILE A 75 -8.81 6.46 -3.96
CA ILE A 75 -7.87 6.04 -5.00
C ILE A 75 -7.61 7.22 -5.94
N SER A 76 -6.33 7.51 -6.20
CA SER A 76 -5.95 8.55 -7.16
C SER A 76 -6.25 8.10 -8.60
N GLY A 77 -6.49 9.07 -9.48
CA GLY A 77 -6.59 8.78 -10.92
C GLY A 77 -5.25 8.36 -11.52
N ASN A 78 -4.15 8.89 -10.97
CA ASN A 78 -2.80 8.49 -11.30
C ASN A 78 -2.39 7.28 -10.44
N LEU A 79 -2.03 6.16 -11.09
CA LEU A 79 -1.62 4.95 -10.39
C LEU A 79 -0.50 5.21 -9.37
N PHE A 80 0.51 6.02 -9.71
CA PHE A 80 1.68 6.22 -8.84
C PHE A 80 1.42 7.15 -7.66
N GLU A 81 0.37 7.97 -7.72
CA GLU A 81 -0.13 8.68 -6.53
C GLU A 81 -0.86 7.72 -5.57
N GLY A 82 -1.14 6.48 -6.01
CA GLY A 82 -1.63 5.41 -5.17
C GLY A 82 -2.99 5.70 -4.54
N TYR A 83 -3.13 5.41 -3.26
CA TYR A 83 -4.40 5.46 -2.55
C TYR A 83 -4.20 5.71 -1.06
N VAL A 84 -5.22 6.31 -0.44
CA VAL A 84 -5.32 6.48 1.01
C VAL A 84 -6.38 5.54 1.54
N PHE A 85 -6.13 4.89 2.67
CA PHE A 85 -7.13 4.10 3.36
C PHE A 85 -7.13 4.37 4.87
N ALA A 86 -8.26 4.10 5.52
CA ALA A 86 -8.41 4.20 6.97
C ALA A 86 -9.36 3.10 7.50
N ASN A 87 -9.24 2.80 8.79
CA ASN A 87 -10.01 1.79 9.52
C ASN A 87 -9.85 0.36 8.96
N LEU A 88 -8.72 0.06 8.29
CA LEU A 88 -8.35 -1.29 7.87
C LEU A 88 -7.00 -1.63 8.51
N LYS A 89 -6.90 -2.79 9.16
CA LYS A 89 -5.61 -3.31 9.65
C LYS A 89 -4.75 -3.83 8.51
N GLU A 90 -5.42 -4.36 7.50
CA GLU A 90 -4.81 -5.06 6.39
C GLU A 90 -5.82 -5.18 5.24
N PHE A 91 -5.32 -5.19 4.01
CA PHE A 91 -6.03 -5.64 2.82
C PHE A 91 -5.01 -6.01 1.72
N SER A 92 -5.46 -6.65 0.66
CA SER A 92 -4.64 -6.97 -0.52
C SER A 92 -4.79 -5.92 -1.61
N THR A 93 -3.69 -5.63 -2.30
CA THR A 93 -3.69 -5.02 -3.63
C THR A 93 -3.09 -6.00 -4.64
N THR A 94 -3.84 -6.32 -5.69
CA THR A 94 -3.37 -7.15 -6.80
C THR A 94 -3.29 -6.31 -8.06
N LEU A 95 -2.10 -6.17 -8.62
CA LEU A 95 -1.85 -5.45 -9.86
C LEU A 95 -1.67 -6.43 -11.01
N THR A 96 -2.41 -6.21 -12.09
CA THR A 96 -2.22 -6.90 -13.38
C THR A 96 -1.92 -5.86 -14.46
N PHE A 97 -0.77 -5.99 -15.10
CA PHE A 97 -0.32 -5.09 -16.16
C PHE A 97 -0.73 -5.64 -17.52
N TYR A 98 -1.16 -4.77 -18.43
CA TYR A 98 -1.62 -5.13 -19.77
C TYR A 98 -0.90 -4.29 -20.80
N ASP A 99 -0.53 -4.90 -21.92
CA ASP A 99 -0.11 -4.16 -23.11
C ASP A 99 -1.33 -3.37 -23.63
N SER A 100 -1.22 -2.04 -23.70
CA SER A 100 -2.37 -1.17 -23.97
C SER A 100 -2.97 -1.37 -25.36
N GLU A 101 -2.20 -1.90 -26.32
CA GLU A 101 -2.67 -2.15 -27.68
C GLU A 101 -3.40 -3.49 -27.80
N THR A 102 -2.77 -4.55 -27.31
CA THR A 102 -3.25 -5.92 -27.45
C THR A 102 -4.22 -6.34 -26.35
N LYS A 103 -4.28 -5.58 -25.25
CA LYS A 103 -5.05 -5.87 -24.02
C LYS A 103 -4.71 -7.23 -23.39
N ARG A 104 -3.52 -7.77 -23.70
CA ARG A 104 -3.03 -9.02 -23.12
C ARG A 104 -2.26 -8.75 -21.83
N PRO A 105 -2.38 -9.61 -20.80
CA PRO A 105 -1.55 -9.51 -19.61
C PRO A 105 -0.06 -9.57 -19.97
N ILE A 106 0.73 -8.74 -19.29
CA ILE A 106 2.18 -8.75 -19.36
C ILE A 106 2.71 -9.70 -18.31
N THR A 107 3.55 -10.65 -18.73
CA THR A 107 4.30 -11.50 -17.80
C THR A 107 5.60 -10.82 -17.41
N MET A 108 5.73 -10.49 -16.12
CA MET A 108 6.95 -9.95 -15.55
C MET A 108 8.04 -11.02 -15.48
N ASP A 109 9.26 -10.65 -15.90
CA ASP A 109 10.38 -11.56 -16.14
C ASP A 109 11.53 -11.35 -15.14
N LYS A 110 11.21 -10.89 -13.92
CA LYS A 110 12.18 -10.56 -12.86
C LYS A 110 13.10 -9.37 -13.19
N ASN A 111 12.85 -8.62 -14.26
CA ASN A 111 13.57 -7.37 -14.55
C ASN A 111 12.71 -6.12 -14.33
N SER A 112 11.63 -6.25 -13.55
CA SER A 112 10.75 -5.15 -13.18
C SER A 112 10.59 -5.11 -11.67
N TYR A 113 10.44 -3.90 -11.14
CA TYR A 113 10.44 -3.65 -9.71
C TYR A 113 9.27 -2.75 -9.35
N LEU A 114 8.61 -3.04 -8.23
CA LEU A 114 7.64 -2.16 -7.60
C LEU A 114 8.13 -1.79 -6.22
N THR A 115 8.16 -0.50 -5.93
CA THR A 115 8.63 0.07 -4.68
C THR A 115 7.47 0.64 -3.90
N PHE A 116 7.45 0.33 -2.60
CA PHE A 116 6.59 0.94 -1.60
C PHE A 116 7.47 1.85 -0.75
N ASN A 117 7.07 3.11 -0.66
CA ASN A 117 7.81 4.15 0.08
C ASN A 117 7.02 4.55 1.33
N SER A 118 7.62 5.39 2.18
CA SER A 118 6.94 5.92 3.37
C SER A 118 6.42 4.83 4.30
N LEU A 119 7.17 3.74 4.52
CA LEU A 119 6.77 2.72 5.49
C LEU A 119 7.10 3.19 6.91
N ASN A 120 6.22 3.98 7.52
CA ASN A 120 6.47 4.63 8.82
C ASN A 120 6.43 3.66 10.00
N TYR A 121 7.08 4.08 11.10
CA TYR A 121 7.01 3.42 12.40
C TYR A 121 6.65 4.43 13.49
N HIS A 122 5.65 4.11 14.30
CA HIS A 122 5.26 4.91 15.45
C HIS A 122 5.81 4.28 16.73
N LYS A 123 6.60 5.06 17.50
CA LYS A 123 7.26 4.57 18.73
C LYS A 123 6.33 4.56 19.94
N ASP A 124 5.51 5.59 20.10
CA ASP A 124 4.64 5.77 21.28
C ASP A 124 3.47 4.78 21.29
N ILE A 125 3.04 4.38 20.10
CA ILE A 125 2.11 3.28 19.87
C ILE A 125 2.84 2.38 18.89
N PRO A 126 3.51 1.28 19.33
CA PRO A 126 4.35 0.46 18.48
C PRO A 126 3.51 -0.12 17.34
N MET A 127 3.58 0.58 16.21
CA MET A 127 2.72 0.41 15.06
C MET A 127 3.57 0.63 13.81
N SER A 128 3.45 -0.27 12.84
CA SER A 128 4.22 -0.21 11.60
C SER A 128 3.31 -0.21 10.40
N GLU A 129 3.64 0.64 9.44
CA GLU A 129 3.18 0.47 8.07
C GLU A 129 4.08 -0.56 7.39
N GLY A 130 3.50 -1.36 6.51
CA GLY A 130 4.24 -2.45 5.92
C GLY A 130 3.58 -3.05 4.70
N VAL A 131 4.35 -3.91 4.05
CA VAL A 131 3.95 -4.60 2.83
C VAL A 131 4.58 -5.97 2.77
N LYS A 132 3.81 -6.94 2.27
CA LYS A 132 4.30 -8.28 1.95
C LYS A 132 3.93 -8.63 0.53
N TYR A 133 4.93 -8.99 -0.26
CA TYR A 133 4.69 -9.54 -1.59
C TYR A 133 4.32 -11.02 -1.48
N MET A 134 3.19 -11.41 -2.07
CA MET A 134 2.60 -12.74 -1.89
C MET A 134 3.01 -13.77 -2.95
N ASN A 135 3.90 -13.40 -3.87
CA ASN A 135 4.39 -14.31 -4.89
C ASN A 135 5.20 -15.46 -4.25
N PRO A 136 4.85 -16.73 -4.54
CA PRO A 136 5.46 -17.87 -3.88
C PRO A 136 6.87 -18.22 -4.40
N ASP A 137 7.35 -17.58 -5.47
CA ASP A 137 8.68 -17.87 -6.03
C ASP A 137 9.80 -17.42 -5.07
N PRO A 138 10.53 -18.36 -4.44
CA PRO A 138 11.54 -18.03 -3.43
C PRO A 138 12.82 -17.42 -4.04
N SER A 139 12.97 -17.43 -5.36
CA SER A 139 14.14 -16.84 -6.03
C SER A 139 14.04 -15.32 -6.16
N LEU A 140 12.84 -14.76 -5.99
CA LEU A 140 12.58 -13.33 -6.07
C LEU A 140 13.36 -12.57 -5.01
N LYS A 141 13.86 -11.40 -5.42
CA LYS A 141 14.64 -10.52 -4.55
C LYS A 141 13.80 -9.37 -4.02
N THR A 142 14.09 -8.98 -2.79
CA THR A 142 13.63 -7.74 -2.17
C THR A 142 14.85 -6.88 -1.91
N TYR A 143 14.74 -5.58 -2.18
CA TYR A 143 15.84 -4.62 -2.08
C TYR A 143 15.49 -3.51 -1.11
N LEU A 144 16.51 -3.08 -0.36
CA LEU A 144 16.48 -1.99 0.60
C LEU A 144 17.73 -1.14 0.40
N THR A 145 17.70 0.11 0.87
CA THR A 145 18.94 0.89 0.99
C THR A 145 19.82 0.35 2.11
N LYS A 146 21.13 0.65 2.07
CA LYS A 146 22.07 0.21 3.11
C LYS A 146 21.76 0.81 4.48
N ASP A 147 21.17 2.00 4.50
CA ASP A 147 20.80 2.78 5.68
C ASP A 147 19.28 2.71 5.97
N THR A 148 18.64 1.62 5.55
CA THR A 148 17.20 1.43 5.69
C THR A 148 16.74 1.40 7.15
N ASN A 149 15.55 1.94 7.39
CA ASN A 149 14.79 1.80 8.62
C ASN A 149 13.70 0.72 8.52
N VAL A 150 13.65 -0.06 7.43
CA VAL A 150 12.67 -1.13 7.22
C VAL A 150 13.26 -2.47 7.66
N ALA A 151 12.45 -3.30 8.32
CA ALA A 151 12.85 -4.66 8.71
C ALA A 151 11.78 -5.68 8.30
N TYR A 152 12.21 -6.91 8.07
CA TYR A 152 11.30 -8.04 7.95
C TYR A 152 10.95 -8.54 9.35
N LYS A 153 9.73 -8.25 9.81
CA LYS A 153 9.31 -8.51 11.19
C LYS A 153 7.84 -8.90 11.27
N SER A 154 7.45 -9.42 12.43
CA SER A 154 6.06 -9.71 12.76
C SER A 154 5.24 -8.43 12.84
N VAL A 155 4.08 -8.42 12.19
CA VAL A 155 3.07 -7.34 12.19
C VAL A 155 1.68 -7.91 12.49
N HIS A 156 0.76 -7.04 12.89
CA HIS A 156 -0.58 -7.35 13.39
C HIS A 156 -1.67 -6.85 12.44
N GLY A 157 -2.03 -7.68 11.45
CA GLY A 157 -3.15 -7.43 10.55
C GLY A 157 -4.46 -8.06 11.04
N GLY A 158 -5.17 -8.76 10.15
CA GLY A 158 -6.25 -9.68 10.52
C GLY A 158 -5.75 -10.88 11.34
N THR A 159 -4.53 -11.31 11.04
CA THR A 159 -3.73 -12.28 11.80
C THR A 159 -2.30 -11.75 11.96
N THR A 160 -1.50 -12.38 12.82
CA THR A 160 -0.08 -12.02 12.97
C THR A 160 0.74 -12.75 11.91
N PHE A 161 1.57 -12.02 11.14
CA PHE A 161 2.48 -12.58 10.14
C PHE A 161 3.70 -11.68 9.91
N ASN A 162 4.70 -12.16 9.18
CA ASN A 162 5.88 -11.37 8.86
C ASN A 162 5.73 -10.58 7.55
N ALA A 163 6.11 -9.30 7.57
CA ALA A 163 6.12 -8.39 6.43
C ALA A 163 7.35 -7.47 6.47
N TRP A 164 7.65 -6.78 5.37
CA TRP A 164 8.60 -5.67 5.37
C TRP A 164 7.88 -4.44 5.90
N ALA A 165 8.32 -3.93 7.05
CA ALA A 165 7.61 -2.87 7.75
C ALA A 165 8.59 -1.87 8.39
N GLY A 166 8.12 -0.65 8.58
CA GLY A 166 8.88 0.40 9.28
C GLY A 166 9.34 -0.11 10.64
N ASN A 167 10.65 -0.06 10.90
CA ASN A 167 11.26 -0.41 12.19
C ASN A 167 11.72 0.83 12.95
N ALA A 168 11.98 1.92 12.24
CA ALA A 168 12.27 3.22 12.80
C ALA A 168 11.73 4.34 11.89
N ASN A 169 11.71 5.56 12.41
CA ASN A 169 11.15 6.74 11.74
C ASN A 169 12.19 7.85 11.58
N GLU A 170 13.49 7.50 11.55
CA GLU A 170 14.58 8.46 11.36
C GLU A 170 14.81 8.74 9.86
N PHE A 171 13.86 9.44 9.25
CA PHE A 171 13.92 9.93 7.88
C PHE A 171 12.98 11.14 7.70
N THR A 172 13.20 11.94 6.64
CA THR A 172 12.26 12.99 6.25
C THR A 172 11.20 12.41 5.33
N ASP A 173 9.98 12.32 5.85
CA ASP A 173 8.85 11.76 5.13
C ASP A 173 8.24 12.78 4.14
N LYS A 174 9.01 13.05 3.08
CA LYS A 174 8.66 13.99 2.03
C LYS A 174 9.32 13.57 0.72
N LEU A 175 8.52 13.53 -0.34
CA LEU A 175 9.02 13.28 -1.69
C LEU A 175 10.17 14.23 -2.05
N GLY A 176 11.28 13.65 -2.52
CA GLY A 176 12.50 14.37 -2.88
C GLY A 176 13.46 14.66 -1.73
N ALA A 177 13.13 14.30 -0.48
CA ALA A 177 14.10 14.36 0.61
C ALA A 177 15.22 13.32 0.41
N LEU A 178 16.44 13.68 0.82
CA LEU A 178 17.63 12.85 0.61
C LEU A 178 17.59 11.50 1.32
N ASP A 179 16.88 11.43 2.44
CA ASP A 179 16.73 10.25 3.29
C ASP A 179 15.37 9.55 3.11
N PHE A 180 14.53 10.00 2.17
CA PHE A 180 13.19 9.45 1.93
C PHE A 180 13.22 7.93 1.68
N SER A 181 14.22 7.46 0.94
CA SER A 181 14.37 6.04 0.57
C SER A 181 14.68 5.11 1.75
N ARG A 182 15.01 5.61 2.94
CA ARG A 182 15.29 4.77 4.11
C ARG A 182 14.08 3.95 4.54
N ASN A 183 12.88 4.48 4.35
CA ASN A 183 11.61 3.81 4.64
C ASN A 183 10.95 3.29 3.35
N SER A 184 11.76 2.75 2.44
CA SER A 184 11.29 2.19 1.17
C SER A 184 11.76 0.75 0.97
N VAL A 185 10.96 -0.05 0.26
CA VAL A 185 11.27 -1.44 -0.09
C VAL A 185 10.83 -1.73 -1.52
N SER A 186 11.72 -2.35 -2.31
CA SER A 186 11.47 -2.70 -3.70
C SER A 186 11.40 -4.20 -3.90
N PHE A 187 10.37 -4.67 -4.61
CA PHE A 187 10.15 -6.08 -4.91
C PHE A 187 10.39 -6.37 -6.38
N GLN A 188 11.17 -7.41 -6.66
CA GLN A 188 11.31 -7.96 -8.00
C GLN A 188 10.02 -8.66 -8.42
N LEU A 189 9.45 -8.27 -9.56
CA LEU A 189 8.16 -8.74 -10.06
C LEU A 189 8.30 -9.99 -10.93
N SER A 190 7.31 -10.88 -10.89
CA SER A 190 7.30 -12.12 -11.68
C SER A 190 5.86 -12.59 -11.92
N GLY A 191 5.63 -13.22 -13.06
CA GLY A 191 4.29 -13.68 -13.45
C GLY A 191 3.40 -12.52 -13.91
N THR A 192 2.10 -12.78 -14.00
CA THR A 192 1.12 -11.82 -14.53
C THR A 192 0.43 -11.00 -13.45
N GLU A 193 0.31 -11.53 -12.24
CA GLU A 193 -0.40 -10.91 -11.11
C GLU A 193 0.57 -10.62 -9.97
N GLN A 194 0.52 -9.40 -9.45
CA GLN A 194 1.39 -8.95 -8.37
C GLN A 194 0.53 -8.62 -7.14
N GLU A 195 0.30 -9.61 -6.27
CA GLU A 195 -0.46 -9.43 -5.02
C GLU A 195 0.44 -8.98 -3.87
N PHE A 196 0.07 -7.86 -3.24
CA PHE A 196 0.71 -7.32 -2.05
C PHE A 196 -0.30 -7.21 -0.91
N ARG A 197 0.05 -7.74 0.27
CA ARG A 197 -0.67 -7.46 1.51
C ARG A 197 -0.16 -6.15 2.09
N ILE A 198 -1.05 -5.19 2.29
CA ILE A 198 -0.76 -3.85 2.77
C ILE A 198 -1.17 -3.77 4.24
N ILE A 199 -0.29 -3.23 5.07
CA ILE A 199 -0.45 -3.22 6.52
C ILE A 199 -0.67 -1.79 7.00
N GLY A 200 -1.78 -1.61 7.71
CA GLY A 200 -2.10 -0.39 8.43
C GLY A 200 -2.54 -0.72 9.84
N GLU A 201 -1.63 -1.29 10.62
CA GLU A 201 -1.90 -1.74 11.99
C GLU A 201 -2.79 -0.73 12.73
N LYS A 202 -3.75 -1.21 13.51
CA LYS A 202 -4.68 -0.35 14.27
C LYS A 202 -5.52 0.63 13.43
N GLY A 203 -5.61 0.47 12.10
CA GLY A 203 -6.56 1.20 11.25
C GLY A 203 -6.26 2.68 11.06
N TRP A 204 -5.01 3.09 11.31
CA TRP A 204 -4.58 4.47 11.08
C TRP A 204 -4.74 4.87 9.61
N PRO A 205 -5.05 6.15 9.30
CA PRO A 205 -5.08 6.62 7.92
C PRO A 205 -3.69 6.56 7.28
N ILE A 206 -3.53 5.79 6.22
CA ILE A 206 -2.24 5.61 5.54
C ILE A 206 -2.38 5.96 4.07
N TRP A 207 -1.40 6.70 3.56
CA TRP A 207 -1.23 6.92 2.14
C TRP A 207 -0.16 5.99 1.58
N ASN A 208 -0.56 5.02 0.75
CA ASN A 208 0.37 4.16 0.02
C ASN A 208 0.53 4.65 -1.41
N THR A 209 1.78 4.65 -1.88
CA THR A 209 2.16 5.01 -3.25
C THR A 209 2.92 3.86 -3.89
N TYR A 210 2.89 3.84 -5.23
CA TYR A 210 3.70 2.93 -6.03
C TYR A 210 4.77 3.74 -6.77
N SER A 211 5.99 3.20 -6.86
CA SER A 211 6.98 3.72 -7.80
C SER A 211 7.76 2.59 -8.46
N SER A 212 8.27 2.83 -9.68
CA SER A 212 9.29 1.97 -10.27
C SER A 212 10.61 2.22 -9.54
N GLY A 213 11.19 1.18 -8.95
CA GLY A 213 12.51 1.23 -8.31
C GLY A 213 13.65 1.47 -9.28
#